data_AF-A0A931ZS71-F1
#
_entry.id   AF-A0A931ZS71-F1
#
_cell.length_a   1.000
_cell.length_b   1.000
_cell.length_c   1.000
_cell.angle_alpha   90.00
_cell.angle_beta   90.00
_cell.angle_gamma   90.00
#
_symmetry.space_group_name_H-M   'P 1'
#
loop_
_entity.id
_entity.type
_entity.pdbx_description
1 polymer ?
#
loop_
_entity_poly.entity_id
_entity_poly.type
_entity_poly.pdbx_seq_one_letter_code
_entity_poly.pdbx_strand_id
1 'polypeptide(L)'
;MIRIWIVAFLLIFFLANRVYAKSDYVLPYPSNMPGGLSYKLHLLYENISKYWYFGDFGQFDYNLKMADKYLVEAKTLFDYKQYLLGFNALQKTDSYSTNILPHLIKAEKNSKDVAQKKMLLKEAMQKHIEVLEEMKNRFPATFIWEPEKSAPTILNLEEAFNKSIQLREKIL
;
A
#
# COMPACT_ATOMS: atom_id res chain seq x y z
N MET A 1 36.96 -33.17 -30.28
CA MET A 1 36.11 -31.99 -30.59
C MET A 1 34.88 -31.87 -29.70
N ILE A 2 34.04 -32.90 -29.53
CA ILE A 2 32.78 -32.84 -28.73
C ILE A 2 32.95 -32.35 -27.28
N ARG A 3 34.04 -32.70 -26.59
CA ARG A 3 34.29 -32.26 -25.21
C ARG A 3 34.49 -30.74 -25.05
N ILE A 4 35.03 -30.06 -26.07
CA ILE A 4 35.26 -28.60 -26.04
C ILE A 4 33.92 -27.86 -26.15
N TRP A 5 33.01 -28.36 -26.99
CA TRP A 5 31.67 -27.80 -27.15
C TRP A 5 30.82 -27.91 -25.87
N ILE A 6 30.95 -29.00 -25.12
CA ILE A 6 30.24 -29.18 -23.83
C ILE A 6 30.74 -28.18 -22.78
N VAL A 7 32.07 -27.97 -22.70
CA VAL A 7 32.65 -26.99 -21.76
C VAL A 7 32.28 -25.56 -22.14
N ALA A 8 32.30 -25.23 -23.44
CA ALA A 8 31.85 -23.93 -23.94
C ALA A 8 30.36 -23.68 -23.66
N PHE A 9 29.51 -24.70 -23.84
CA PHE A 9 28.07 -24.63 -23.56
C PHE A 9 27.79 -24.42 -22.06
N LEU A 10 28.52 -25.11 -21.18
CA LEU A 10 28.40 -24.91 -19.74
C LEU A 10 28.88 -23.53 -19.29
N LEU A 11 29.95 -22.99 -19.88
CA LEU A 11 30.43 -21.63 -19.60
C LEU A 11 29.41 -20.55 -19.99
N ILE A 12 28.68 -20.73 -21.10
CA ILE A 12 27.61 -19.80 -21.52
C ILE A 12 26.46 -19.79 -20.50
N PHE A 13 26.12 -20.94 -19.90
CA PHE A 13 25.11 -21.02 -18.84
C PHE A 13 25.56 -20.36 -17.53
N PHE A 14 26.85 -20.40 -17.21
CA PHE A 14 27.40 -19.71 -16.03
C PHE A 14 27.59 -18.20 -16.23
N LEU A 15 27.78 -17.75 -17.48
CA LEU A 15 27.88 -16.33 -17.86
C LEU A 15 26.52 -15.72 -18.22
N ALA A 16 25.43 -16.49 -18.15
CA ALA A 16 24.08 -15.96 -18.27
C ALA A 16 23.86 -14.95 -17.13
N ASN A 17 24.02 -13.67 -17.46
CA ASN A 17 23.80 -12.56 -16.55
C ASN A 17 22.44 -12.74 -15.87
N ARG A 18 22.44 -12.66 -14.53
CA ARG A 18 21.19 -12.58 -13.77
C ARG A 18 20.56 -11.22 -14.08
N VAL A 19 19.79 -11.17 -15.16
CA VAL A 19 18.94 -10.02 -15.45
C VAL A 19 17.81 -10.07 -14.43
N TYR A 20 17.92 -9.28 -13.38
CA TYR A 20 16.81 -9.05 -12.48
C TYR A 20 15.80 -8.18 -13.23
N ALA A 21 14.66 -8.78 -13.59
CA ALA A 21 13.54 -8.03 -14.13
C ALA A 21 13.10 -7.01 -13.07
N LYS A 22 13.23 -5.73 -13.38
CA LYS A 22 12.69 -4.65 -12.55
C LYS A 22 11.19 -4.60 -12.82
N SER A 23 10.39 -5.27 -11.99
CA SER A 23 8.93 -5.13 -12.04
C SER A 23 8.53 -3.86 -11.30
N ASP A 24 7.67 -3.04 -11.90
CA ASP A 24 7.07 -1.90 -11.21
C ASP A 24 6.32 -2.37 -9.96
N TYR A 25 6.25 -1.52 -8.93
CA TYR A 25 5.51 -1.84 -7.70
C TYR A 25 4.03 -2.05 -8.00
N VAL A 26 3.49 -3.19 -7.60
CA VAL A 26 2.09 -3.57 -7.86
C VAL A 26 1.31 -3.60 -6.56
N LEU A 27 0.20 -2.86 -6.53
CA LEU A 27 -0.76 -2.91 -5.43
C LEU A 27 -1.51 -4.25 -5.41
N PRO A 28 -1.91 -4.74 -4.23
CA PRO A 28 -2.62 -6.01 -4.11
C PRO A 28 -4.01 -5.95 -4.77
N TYR A 29 -4.56 -7.11 -5.10
CA TYR A 29 -5.96 -7.21 -5.52
C TYR A 29 -6.91 -6.83 -4.37
N PRO A 30 -8.08 -6.22 -4.65
CA PRO A 30 -9.05 -5.90 -3.62
C PRO A 30 -9.43 -7.11 -2.76
N SER A 31 -9.43 -6.89 -1.44
CA SER A 31 -9.84 -7.86 -0.43
C SER A 31 -11.36 -7.82 -0.20
N ASN A 32 -11.86 -8.63 0.73
CA ASN A 32 -13.24 -8.59 1.22
C ASN A 32 -13.68 -7.14 1.55
N MET A 33 -14.78 -6.72 0.94
CA MET A 33 -15.33 -5.36 1.08
C MET A 33 -16.16 -5.19 2.37
N PRO A 34 -16.29 -3.95 2.89
CA PRO A 34 -17.20 -3.63 3.97
C PRO A 34 -18.66 -4.04 3.68
N GLY A 35 -19.40 -4.46 4.71
CA GLY A 35 -20.85 -4.70 4.64
C GLY A 35 -21.31 -6.11 5.02
N GLY A 36 -20.41 -7.10 5.06
CA GLY A 36 -20.72 -8.50 5.40
C GLY A 36 -20.17 -8.97 6.75
N LEU A 37 -20.64 -10.13 7.21
CA LEU A 37 -20.10 -10.81 8.41
C LEU A 37 -18.64 -11.22 8.20
N SER A 38 -18.28 -11.68 6.99
CA SER A 38 -16.92 -12.02 6.60
C SER A 38 -15.95 -10.86 6.79
N TYR A 39 -16.38 -9.62 6.48
CA TYR A 39 -15.56 -8.42 6.71
C TYR A 39 -15.28 -8.19 8.20
N LYS A 40 -16.28 -8.36 9.07
CA LYS A 40 -16.08 -8.20 10.52
C LYS A 40 -15.10 -9.23 11.08
N LEU A 41 -15.21 -10.49 10.65
CA LEU A 41 -14.26 -11.54 11.01
C LEU A 41 -12.86 -11.23 10.48
N HIS A 42 -12.78 -10.70 9.26
CA HIS A 42 -11.53 -10.27 8.65
C HIS A 42 -10.86 -9.13 9.44
N LEU A 43 -11.62 -8.12 9.89
CA LEU A 43 -11.10 -7.04 10.75
C LEU A 43 -10.58 -7.56 12.10
N LEU A 44 -11.28 -8.54 12.70
CA LEU A 44 -10.82 -9.17 13.94
C LEU A 44 -9.51 -9.92 13.70
N TYR A 45 -9.43 -10.70 12.63
CA TYR A 45 -8.20 -11.39 12.24
C TYR A 45 -7.06 -10.40 11.98
N GLU A 46 -7.32 -9.26 11.34
CA GLU A 46 -6.30 -8.23 11.11
C GLU A 46 -5.74 -7.69 12.42
N ASN A 47 -6.61 -7.32 13.36
CA ASN A 47 -6.21 -6.82 14.68
C ASN A 47 -5.36 -7.84 15.45
N ILE A 48 -5.74 -9.11 15.37
CA ILE A 48 -4.99 -10.22 15.97
C ILE A 48 -3.64 -10.37 15.25
N SER A 49 -3.64 -10.42 13.92
CA SER A 49 -2.44 -10.65 13.11
C SER A 49 -1.34 -9.61 13.34
N LYS A 50 -1.70 -8.36 13.67
CA LYS A 50 -0.73 -7.30 14.00
C LYS A 50 0.31 -7.75 15.04
N TYR A 51 -0.09 -8.56 16.02
CA TYR A 51 0.79 -9.04 17.09
C TYR A 51 1.80 -10.09 16.62
N TRP A 52 1.57 -10.74 15.47
CA TRP A 52 2.54 -11.66 14.85
C TRP A 52 3.64 -10.92 14.07
N TYR A 53 3.44 -9.64 13.74
CA TYR A 53 4.43 -8.80 13.06
C TYR A 53 5.34 -8.12 14.09
N PHE A 54 6.24 -8.87 14.71
CA PHE A 54 7.13 -8.34 15.75
C PHE A 54 8.36 -7.63 15.17
N GLY A 55 8.90 -6.67 15.95
CA GLY A 55 10.10 -5.92 15.61
C GLY A 55 9.90 -4.86 14.52
N ASP A 56 10.95 -4.07 14.28
CA ASP A 56 10.89 -2.92 13.36
C ASP A 56 10.53 -3.31 11.93
N PHE A 57 11.13 -4.39 11.41
CA PHE A 57 10.84 -4.87 10.05
C PHE A 57 9.47 -5.50 9.92
N GLY A 58 9.03 -6.29 10.91
CA GLY A 58 7.68 -6.84 10.92
C GLY A 58 6.64 -5.72 10.93
N GLN A 59 6.81 -4.71 11.77
CA GLN A 59 5.91 -3.55 11.81
C GLN A 59 5.98 -2.71 10.54
N PHE A 60 7.15 -2.53 9.92
CA PHE A 60 7.26 -1.89 8.60
C PHE A 60 6.42 -2.65 7.57
N ASP A 61 6.60 -3.98 7.46
CA ASP A 61 5.92 -4.81 6.46
C ASP A 61 4.40 -4.84 6.70
N TYR A 62 3.98 -4.89 7.97
CA TYR A 62 2.58 -4.84 8.35
C TYR A 62 1.92 -3.51 7.96
N ASN A 63 2.53 -2.39 8.34
CA ASN A 63 1.97 -1.07 8.06
C ASN A 63 1.94 -0.79 6.55
N LEU A 64 2.98 -1.18 5.80
CA LEU A 64 2.99 -1.05 4.35
C LEU A 64 1.88 -1.89 3.70
N LYS A 65 1.76 -3.16 4.08
CA LYS A 65 0.70 -4.06 3.59
C LYS A 65 -0.71 -3.51 3.86
N MET A 66 -0.94 -2.96 5.06
CA MET A 66 -2.24 -2.39 5.41
C MET A 66 -2.51 -1.08 4.66
N ALA A 67 -1.49 -0.23 4.48
CA ALA A 67 -1.61 0.98 3.68
C ALA A 67 -2.01 0.66 2.22
N ASP A 68 -1.35 -0.32 1.60
CA ASP A 68 -1.67 -0.82 0.26
C ASP A 68 -3.10 -1.35 0.18
N LYS A 69 -3.46 -2.26 1.11
CA LYS A 69 -4.78 -2.88 1.15
C LYS A 69 -5.88 -1.83 1.25
N TYR A 70 -5.75 -0.89 2.18
CA TYR A 70 -6.78 0.12 2.41
C TYR A 70 -6.83 1.18 1.30
N LEU A 71 -5.73 1.44 0.60
CA LEU A 71 -5.75 2.29 -0.60
C LEU A 71 -6.55 1.63 -1.73
N VAL A 72 -6.35 0.33 -1.96
CA VAL A 72 -7.11 -0.45 -2.96
C VAL A 72 -8.59 -0.55 -2.55
N GLU A 73 -8.87 -0.80 -1.27
CA GLU A 73 -10.23 -0.80 -0.71
C GLU A 73 -10.91 0.56 -0.94
N ALA A 74 -10.21 1.66 -0.62
CA ALA A 74 -10.70 3.01 -0.86
C ALA A 74 -11.03 3.22 -2.34
N LYS A 75 -10.06 2.98 -3.24
CA LYS A 75 -10.26 3.10 -4.70
C LYS A 75 -11.51 2.36 -5.17
N THR A 76 -11.64 1.08 -4.77
CA THR A 76 -12.75 0.24 -5.19
C THR A 76 -14.09 0.75 -4.66
N LEU A 77 -14.14 1.24 -3.42
CA LEU A 77 -15.36 1.81 -2.82
C LEU A 77 -15.76 3.12 -3.50
N PHE A 78 -14.79 3.97 -3.88
CA PHE A 78 -15.06 5.15 -4.67
C PHE A 78 -15.58 4.79 -6.07
N ASP A 79 -15.00 3.79 -6.73
CA ASP A 79 -15.47 3.27 -8.03
C ASP A 79 -16.92 2.76 -7.95
N TYR A 80 -17.32 2.17 -6.82
CA TYR A 80 -18.71 1.77 -6.53
C TYR A 80 -19.60 2.88 -5.95
N LYS A 81 -19.15 4.14 -5.96
CA LYS A 81 -19.87 5.31 -5.42
C LYS A 81 -20.22 5.20 -3.92
N GLN A 82 -19.55 4.33 -3.19
CA GLN A 82 -19.69 4.17 -1.74
C GLN A 82 -18.77 5.17 -1.02
N TYR A 83 -18.95 6.47 -1.28
CA TYR A 83 -17.98 7.51 -0.93
C TYR A 83 -17.68 7.62 0.57
N LEU A 84 -18.67 7.45 1.44
CA LEU A 84 -18.42 7.46 2.89
C LEU A 84 -17.49 6.32 3.33
N LEU A 85 -17.70 5.12 2.79
CA LEU A 85 -16.86 3.96 3.09
C LEU A 85 -15.47 4.11 2.47
N GLY A 86 -15.40 4.61 1.23
CA GLY A 86 -14.14 4.91 0.55
C GLY A 86 -13.32 5.96 1.29
N PHE A 87 -13.97 7.02 1.79
CA PHE A 87 -13.34 8.05 2.62
C PHE A 87 -12.78 7.47 3.94
N ASN A 88 -13.54 6.61 4.61
CA ASN A 88 -13.06 5.94 5.82
C ASN A 88 -11.88 5.00 5.54
N ALA A 89 -11.90 4.27 4.41
CA ALA A 89 -10.77 3.45 3.99
C ALA A 89 -9.53 4.30 3.64
N LEU A 90 -9.72 5.46 3.01
CA LEU A 90 -8.66 6.44 2.74
C LEU A 90 -7.99 6.89 4.05
N GLN A 91 -8.78 7.24 5.07
CA GLN A 91 -8.24 7.60 6.38
C GLN A 91 -7.46 6.45 7.05
N LYS A 92 -7.89 5.21 6.86
CA LYS A 92 -7.16 4.04 7.36
C LYS A 92 -5.80 3.89 6.66
N THR A 93 -5.73 3.99 5.33
CA THR A 93 -4.42 3.92 4.63
C THR A 93 -3.48 5.03 5.09
N ASP A 94 -3.99 6.25 5.32
CA ASP A 94 -3.21 7.36 5.89
C ASP A 94 -2.65 7.00 7.27
N SER A 95 -3.49 6.43 8.14
CA SER A 95 -3.07 6.03 9.49
C SER A 95 -2.01 4.92 9.48
N TYR A 96 -2.02 4.00 8.51
CA TYR A 96 -0.96 3.00 8.41
C TYR A 96 0.31 3.60 7.80
N SER A 97 0.17 4.47 6.79
CA SER A 97 1.30 5.11 6.11
C SER A 97 2.16 5.95 7.06
N THR A 98 1.54 6.69 7.99
CA THR A 98 2.27 7.46 9.02
C THR A 98 3.19 6.61 9.90
N ASN A 99 2.86 5.33 10.08
CA ASN A 99 3.59 4.44 10.96
C ASN A 99 4.76 3.72 10.25
N ILE A 100 4.85 3.75 8.92
CA ILE A 100 5.87 2.98 8.18
C ILE A 100 7.29 3.51 8.43
N LEU A 101 7.52 4.81 8.16
CA LEU A 101 8.84 5.42 8.25
C LEU A 101 9.46 5.38 9.66
N PRO A 102 8.72 5.63 10.76
CA PRO A 102 9.26 5.51 12.12
C PRO A 102 9.87 4.15 12.43
N HIS A 103 9.31 3.05 11.91
CA HIS A 103 9.87 1.72 12.11
C HIS A 103 11.16 1.51 11.31
N LEU A 104 11.24 2.06 10.09
CA LEU A 104 12.47 2.01 9.30
C LEU A 104 13.61 2.81 9.96
N ILE A 105 13.30 3.98 10.52
CA ILE A 105 14.26 4.80 11.28
C ILE A 105 14.76 4.05 12.52
N LYS A 106 13.86 3.37 13.26
CA LYS A 106 14.26 2.56 14.41
C LYS A 106 15.16 1.40 14.01
N ALA A 107 14.86 0.71 12.90
CA ALA A 107 15.71 -0.36 12.38
C ALA A 107 17.11 0.14 12.02
N GLU A 108 17.21 1.30 11.37
CA GLU A 108 18.48 1.93 11.02
C GLU A 108 19.29 2.33 12.26
N LYS A 109 18.63 2.90 13.28
CA LYS A 109 19.26 3.19 14.58
C LYS A 109 19.77 1.93 15.29
N ASN A 110 19.12 0.80 15.07
CA ASN A 110 19.54 -0.51 15.57
C ASN A 110 20.57 -1.19 14.63
N SER A 111 21.22 -0.42 13.75
CA SER A 111 22.26 -0.88 12.82
C SER A 111 21.82 -2.01 11.88
N LYS A 112 20.53 -2.13 11.60
CA LYS A 112 20.02 -3.06 10.58
C LYS A 112 20.20 -2.45 9.19
N ASP A 113 20.49 -3.29 8.19
CA ASP A 113 20.48 -2.85 6.80
C ASP A 113 19.05 -2.56 6.33
N VAL A 114 18.80 -1.30 5.98
CA VAL A 114 17.49 -0.79 5.55
C VAL A 114 17.44 -0.44 4.07
N ALA A 115 18.53 -0.64 3.30
CA ALA A 115 18.63 -0.14 1.93
C ALA A 115 17.50 -0.66 1.03
N GLN A 116 17.24 -1.98 1.07
CA GLN A 116 16.17 -2.61 0.29
C GLN A 116 14.78 -2.12 0.71
N LYS A 117 14.54 -1.94 2.02
CA LYS A 117 13.24 -1.46 2.52
C LYS A 117 13.01 0.02 2.26
N LYS A 118 14.07 0.85 2.25
CA LYS A 118 14.00 2.25 1.79
C LYS A 118 13.61 2.34 0.32
N MET A 119 14.23 1.51 -0.52
CA MET A 119 13.88 1.44 -1.95
C MET A 119 12.44 0.96 -2.15
N LEU A 120 12.03 -0.10 -1.46
CA LEU A 120 10.65 -0.60 -1.50
C LEU A 120 9.63 0.46 -1.06
N LEU A 121 9.91 1.15 0.05
CA LEU A 121 9.05 2.23 0.55
C LEU A 121 8.90 3.33 -0.48
N LYS A 122 10.01 3.74 -1.11
CA LYS A 122 9.99 4.77 -2.15
C LYS A 122 9.10 4.37 -3.33
N GLU A 123 9.29 3.17 -3.85
CA GLU A 123 8.49 2.65 -4.96
C GLU A 123 7.00 2.55 -4.60
N ALA A 124 6.69 2.09 -3.38
CA ALA A 124 5.33 2.01 -2.88
C ALA A 124 4.66 3.40 -2.74
N MET A 125 5.33 4.37 -2.11
CA MET A 125 4.78 5.72 -1.92
C MET A 125 4.58 6.44 -3.26
N GLN A 126 5.49 6.25 -4.23
CA GLN A 126 5.28 6.74 -5.59
C GLN A 126 4.02 6.15 -6.23
N LYS A 127 3.82 4.84 -6.10
CA LYS A 127 2.61 4.19 -6.62
C LYS A 127 1.34 4.65 -5.91
N HIS A 128 1.42 4.91 -4.61
CA HIS A 128 0.29 5.46 -3.84
C HIS A 128 -0.09 6.85 -4.34
N ILE A 129 0.88 7.72 -4.55
CA ILE A 129 0.64 9.08 -5.06
C ILE A 129 -0.03 9.02 -6.43
N GLU A 130 0.48 8.18 -7.35
CA GLU A 130 -0.12 7.99 -8.68
C GLU A 130 -1.60 7.62 -8.59
N VAL A 131 -1.95 6.63 -7.75
CA VAL A 131 -3.34 6.20 -7.56
C VAL A 131 -4.18 7.29 -6.90
N LEU A 132 -3.65 8.00 -5.91
CA LEU A 132 -4.36 9.10 -5.23
C LEU A 132 -4.63 10.27 -6.18
N GLU A 133 -3.69 10.61 -7.06
CA GLU A 133 -3.87 11.62 -8.10
C GLU A 133 -4.94 11.19 -9.11
N GLU A 134 -4.89 9.94 -9.57
CA GLU A 134 -5.91 9.37 -10.46
C GLU A 134 -7.32 9.45 -9.82
N MET A 135 -7.43 9.10 -8.53
CA MET A 135 -8.67 9.21 -7.77
C MET A 135 -9.12 10.67 -7.63
N LYS A 136 -8.22 11.58 -7.25
CA LYS A 136 -8.52 13.00 -7.09
C LYS A 136 -9.09 13.60 -8.38
N ASN A 137 -8.52 13.26 -9.53
CA ASN A 137 -8.94 13.80 -10.83
C ASN A 137 -10.28 13.21 -11.32
N ARG A 138 -10.68 12.05 -10.81
CA ARG A 138 -11.88 11.32 -11.26
C ARG A 138 -13.11 11.57 -10.39
N PHE A 139 -12.93 11.86 -9.11
CA PHE A 139 -14.02 12.00 -8.14
C PHE A 139 -14.33 13.47 -7.83
N PRO A 140 -15.58 13.80 -7.43
CA PRO A 140 -15.94 15.18 -7.12
C PRO A 140 -15.15 15.71 -5.92
N ALA A 141 -14.89 17.02 -5.90
CA ALA A 141 -14.17 17.67 -4.81
C ALA A 141 -14.89 17.55 -3.46
N THR A 142 -16.22 17.63 -3.47
CA THR A 142 -17.07 17.46 -2.30
C THR A 142 -18.21 16.48 -2.59
N PHE A 143 -18.65 15.77 -1.55
CA PHE A 143 -19.81 14.90 -1.63
C PHE A 143 -20.68 15.05 -0.39
N ILE A 144 -21.98 15.27 -0.57
CA ILE A 144 -22.95 15.32 0.52
C ILE A 144 -23.55 13.93 0.65
N TRP A 145 -23.21 13.22 1.72
CA TRP A 145 -23.80 11.93 2.05
C TRP A 145 -25.06 12.14 2.89
N GLU A 146 -26.21 11.74 2.34
CA GLU A 146 -27.52 11.88 2.98
C GLU A 146 -28.08 10.50 3.38
N PRO A 147 -28.00 10.13 4.66
CA PRO A 147 -28.63 8.91 5.16
C PRO A 147 -30.12 9.11 5.42
N GLU A 148 -30.90 8.03 5.31
CA GLU A 148 -32.37 8.08 5.50
C GLU A 148 -32.83 8.56 6.88
N LYS A 149 -32.00 8.39 7.92
CA LYS A 149 -32.37 8.57 9.34
C LYS A 149 -31.39 9.41 10.15
N SER A 150 -30.46 10.12 9.51
CA SER A 150 -29.51 10.97 10.23
C SER A 150 -29.14 12.22 9.44
N ALA A 151 -28.43 13.15 10.09
CA ALA A 151 -28.00 14.39 9.45
C ALA A 151 -27.05 14.10 8.27
N PRO A 152 -27.12 14.89 7.19
CA PRO A 152 -26.16 14.83 6.10
C PRO A 152 -24.72 15.01 6.59
N THR A 153 -23.79 14.30 5.96
CA THR A 153 -22.34 14.45 6.19
C THR A 153 -21.69 14.98 4.94
N ILE A 154 -21.00 16.12 5.05
CA ILE A 154 -20.22 16.69 3.95
C ILE A 154 -18.83 16.07 3.98
N LEU A 155 -18.45 15.41 2.89
CA LEU A 155 -17.13 14.85 2.67
C LEU A 155 -16.33 15.79 1.78
N ASN A 156 -15.27 16.40 2.32
CA ASN A 156 -14.29 17.17 1.53
C ASN A 156 -13.24 16.21 0.95
N LEU A 157 -13.54 15.65 -0.22
CA LEU A 157 -12.75 14.61 -0.85
C LEU A 157 -11.44 15.17 -1.42
N GLU A 158 -11.49 16.37 -2.02
CA GLU A 158 -10.29 17.03 -2.55
C GLU A 158 -9.27 17.30 -1.44
N GLU A 159 -9.70 17.87 -0.31
CA GLU A 159 -8.82 18.08 0.83
C GLU A 159 -8.24 16.77 1.36
N ALA A 160 -9.07 15.71 1.46
CA ALA A 160 -8.61 14.40 1.90
C ALA A 160 -7.56 13.79 0.94
N PHE A 161 -7.77 13.89 -0.38
CA PHE A 161 -6.78 13.42 -1.35
C PHE A 161 -5.49 14.23 -1.28
N ASN A 162 -5.57 15.56 -1.24
CA ASN A 162 -4.39 16.41 -1.15
C ASN A 162 -3.60 16.14 0.14
N LYS A 163 -4.29 15.98 1.27
CA LYS A 163 -3.66 15.59 2.54
C LYS A 163 -3.00 14.22 2.45
N SER A 164 -3.67 13.25 1.84
CA SER A 164 -3.16 11.89 1.67
C SER A 164 -1.91 11.87 0.77
N ILE A 165 -1.90 12.62 -0.33
CA ILE A 165 -0.75 12.79 -1.23
C ILE A 165 0.43 13.43 -0.48
N GLN A 166 0.21 14.57 0.17
CA GLN A 166 1.24 15.26 0.95
C GLN A 166 1.84 14.39 2.05
N LEU A 167 1.06 13.47 2.62
CA LEU A 167 1.58 12.49 3.57
C LEU A 167 2.63 11.57 2.92
N ARG A 168 2.37 11.06 1.71
CA ARG A 168 3.29 10.16 1.01
C ARG A 168 4.51 10.91 0.50
N GLU A 169 4.34 12.15 0.03
CA GLU A 169 5.45 13.02 -0.36
C GLU A 169 6.42 13.28 0.78
N LYS A 170 5.93 13.41 2.03
CA LYS A 170 6.80 13.57 3.21
C LYS A 170 7.55 12.30 3.61
N ILE A 171 7.12 11.14 3.14
CA ILE A 171 7.75 9.84 3.42
C ILE A 171 8.86 9.55 2.39
N LEU A 172 8.73 10.08 1.17
CA LEU A 172 9.73 10.00 0.09
C LEU A 172 11.01 10.77 0.41
#